data_AF-A0A225WAE0-F1
#
_entry.id   AF-A0A225WAE0-F1
#
_cell.length_a   1.000
_cell.length_b   1.000
_cell.length_c   1.000
_cell.angle_alpha   90.00
_cell.angle_beta   90.00
_cell.angle_gamma   90.00
#
_symmetry.space_group_name_H-M   'P 1'
#
loop_
_entity.id
_entity.type
_entity.pdbx_description
1 polymer ?
#
loop_
_entity_poly.entity_id
_entity_poly.type
_entity_poly.pdbx_seq_one_letter_code
_entity_poly.pdbx_strand_id
1 'polypeptide(L)'
;MAAQGSWPGKMKIRQFRSRMPATIRDWYAQLPKSTRRNWKLLSTKFKKLYSRTTGSYAERHFTMKMRSSETALQFFYRLNAAAV
;
A
#
# COMPACT_ATOMS: atom_id res chain seq x y z
N MET A 1 -13.17 -15.31 -21.18
CA MET A 1 -12.20 -14.33 -20.62
C MET A 1 -11.17 -15.10 -19.81
N ALA A 2 -9.91 -15.12 -20.24
CA ALA A 2 -8.85 -15.74 -19.44
C ALA A 2 -8.60 -14.87 -18.19
N ALA A 3 -8.81 -15.43 -17.00
CA ALA A 3 -8.33 -14.81 -15.78
C ALA A 3 -6.82 -14.60 -15.96
N GLN A 4 -6.34 -13.36 -16.00
CA GLN A 4 -4.91 -13.10 -16.01
C GLN A 4 -4.31 -13.75 -14.77
N GLY A 5 -3.64 -14.89 -14.94
CA GLY A 5 -3.01 -15.61 -13.85
C GLY A 5 -2.10 -14.69 -13.05
N SER A 6 -2.02 -14.93 -11.74
CA SER A 6 -1.14 -14.16 -10.84
C SER A 6 0.28 -14.14 -11.40
N TRP A 7 0.81 -12.94 -11.66
CA TRP A 7 2.16 -12.82 -12.23
C TRP A 7 3.20 -13.58 -11.38
N PRO A 8 4.19 -14.24 -12.01
CA PRO A 8 5.29 -14.85 -11.29
C PRO A 8 6.02 -13.84 -10.41
N GLY A 9 6.47 -14.25 -9.22
CA GLY A 9 7.12 -13.35 -8.25
C GLY A 9 8.33 -12.59 -8.84
N LYS A 10 9.10 -13.24 -9.71
CA LYS A 10 10.23 -12.63 -10.45
C LYS A 10 9.76 -11.46 -11.32
N MET A 11 8.61 -11.58 -11.97
CA MET A 11 8.03 -10.52 -12.79
C MET A 11 7.51 -9.37 -11.94
N LYS A 12 6.86 -9.67 -10.80
CA LYS A 12 6.44 -8.66 -9.82
C LYS A 12 7.62 -7.86 -9.28
N ILE A 13 8.74 -8.50 -8.97
CA ILE A 13 9.97 -7.82 -8.50
C ILE A 13 10.56 -6.92 -9.60
N ARG A 14 10.60 -7.38 -10.86
CA ARG A 14 11.07 -6.56 -11.99
C ARG A 14 10.21 -5.31 -12.16
N GLN A 15 8.89 -5.48 -12.16
CA GLN A 15 7.92 -4.39 -12.29
C GLN A 15 7.95 -3.43 -11.11
N PHE A 16 8.16 -3.94 -9.90
CA PHE A 16 8.40 -3.12 -8.72
C PHE A 16 9.63 -2.23 -8.94
N ARG A 17 10.78 -2.78 -9.32
CA ARG A 17 12.00 -1.98 -9.52
C ARG A 17 11.88 -0.93 -10.62
N SER A 18 11.17 -1.21 -11.71
CA SER A 18 11.04 -0.27 -12.82
C SER A 18 10.09 0.90 -12.54
N ARG A 19 9.09 0.70 -11.68
CA ARG A 19 8.08 1.72 -11.36
C ARG A 19 8.42 2.56 -10.13
N MET A 20 9.44 2.20 -9.37
CA MET A 20 9.75 2.84 -8.10
C MET A 20 10.70 4.03 -8.25
N PRO A 21 10.50 5.11 -7.47
CA PRO A 21 11.43 6.24 -7.42
C PRO A 21 12.86 5.83 -7.01
N ALA A 22 13.85 6.70 -7.28
CA ALA A 22 15.25 6.47 -6.92
C ALA A 22 15.44 6.06 -5.45
N THR A 23 14.85 6.80 -4.52
CA THR A 23 14.95 6.55 -3.08
C THR A 23 14.49 5.15 -2.67
N ILE A 24 13.42 4.64 -3.29
CA ILE A 24 12.91 3.29 -3.04
C ILE A 24 13.80 2.22 -3.68
N ARG A 25 14.43 2.52 -4.83
CA ARG A 25 15.40 1.62 -5.47
C ARG A 25 16.68 1.51 -4.65
N ASP A 26 17.13 2.60 -4.02
CA ASP A 26 18.29 2.62 -3.13
C ASP A 26 18.02 1.84 -1.84
N TRP A 27 16.86 2.04 -1.23
CA TRP A 27 16.39 1.20 -0.12
C TRP A 27 16.33 -0.28 -0.53
N TYR A 28 15.77 -0.59 -1.70
CA TYR A 28 15.73 -1.97 -2.21
C TYR A 28 17.14 -2.56 -2.33
N ALA A 29 18.13 -1.81 -2.81
CA ALA A 29 19.51 -2.26 -2.98
C ALA A 29 20.19 -2.64 -1.65
N GLN A 30 19.81 -1.99 -0.55
CA GLN A 30 20.32 -2.29 0.81
C GLN A 30 19.76 -3.59 1.39
N LEU A 31 18.71 -4.18 0.79
CA LEU A 31 18.10 -5.40 1.31
C LEU A 31 18.96 -6.65 1.02
N PRO A 32 18.96 -7.65 1.92
CA PRO A 32 19.58 -8.95 1.68
C PRO A 32 19.07 -9.59 0.39
N LYS A 33 19.96 -10.31 -0.32
CA LYS A 33 19.65 -10.98 -1.60
C LYS A 33 18.46 -11.93 -1.50
N SER A 34 18.30 -12.62 -0.37
CA SER A 34 17.17 -13.51 -0.07
C SER A 34 15.84 -12.76 -0.04
N THR A 35 15.81 -11.56 0.54
CA THR A 35 14.63 -10.68 0.59
C THR A 35 14.33 -10.11 -0.81
N ARG A 36 15.35 -9.64 -1.52
CA ARG A 36 15.21 -9.04 -2.86
C ARG A 36 14.64 -9.98 -3.92
N ARG A 37 14.84 -11.30 -3.76
CA ARG A 37 14.39 -12.35 -4.71
C ARG A 37 13.06 -12.99 -4.33
N ASN A 38 12.54 -12.73 -3.13
CA ASN A 38 11.28 -13.27 -2.65
C ASN A 38 10.22 -12.16 -2.61
N TRP A 39 9.24 -12.25 -3.51
CA TRP A 39 8.17 -11.24 -3.60
C TRP A 39 7.38 -11.07 -2.30
N LYS A 40 7.11 -12.16 -1.57
CA LYS A 40 6.37 -12.10 -0.30
C LYS A 40 7.14 -11.29 0.74
N LEU A 41 8.43 -11.60 0.94
CA LEU A 41 9.28 -10.89 1.89
C LEU A 41 9.48 -9.41 1.50
N LEU A 42 9.76 -9.14 0.22
CA LEU A 42 9.94 -7.78 -0.29
C LEU A 42 8.68 -6.93 -0.07
N SER A 43 7.52 -7.42 -0.49
CA SER A 43 6.27 -6.68 -0.41
C SER A 43 5.81 -6.44 1.03
N THR A 44 6.03 -7.40 1.94
CA THR A 44 5.77 -7.20 3.38
C THR A 44 6.65 -6.09 3.95
N LYS A 45 7.96 -6.09 3.69
CA LYS A 45 8.86 -5.03 4.18
C LYS A 45 8.51 -3.66 3.60
N PHE A 46 8.22 -3.61 2.30
CA PHE A 46 7.81 -2.38 1.62
C PHE A 46 6.54 -1.80 2.25
N LYS A 47 5.50 -2.62 2.42
CA LYS A 47 4.25 -2.18 3.05
C LYS A 47 4.49 -1.69 4.48
N LYS A 48 5.27 -2.40 5.28
CA LYS A 48 5.57 -1.99 6.67
C LYS A 48 6.26 -0.62 6.76
N LEU A 49 7.17 -0.32 5.83
CA LEU A 49 7.96 0.91 5.87
C LEU A 49 7.28 2.10 5.17
N TYR A 50 6.58 1.85 4.06
CA TYR A 50 6.09 2.90 3.18
C TYR A 50 4.57 2.99 3.10
N SER A 51 3.82 1.96 3.49
CA SER A 51 2.39 2.12 3.71
C SER A 51 2.22 2.77 5.07
N ARG A 52 1.77 4.03 5.08
CA ARG A 52 1.21 4.62 6.31
C ARG A 52 0.07 3.69 6.71
N THR A 53 0.20 3.00 7.85
CA THR A 53 -0.96 2.45 8.53
C THR A 53 -1.81 3.66 8.89
N THR A 54 -2.75 4.04 8.02
CA THR A 54 -3.96 4.68 8.52
C THR A 54 -4.47 3.76 9.61
N GLY A 55 -4.81 4.32 10.78
CA GLY A 55 -5.14 3.57 11.98
C GLY A 55 -6.10 2.39 11.76
N SER A 56 -6.30 1.57 12.79
CA SER A 56 -7.26 0.46 12.70
C SER A 56 -8.60 0.95 12.11
N TYR A 57 -9.36 0.08 11.48
CA TYR A 57 -10.69 0.45 10.96
C TYR A 57 -11.50 1.24 12.02
N ALA A 58 -11.54 0.72 13.25
CA ALA A 58 -12.27 1.32 14.36
C ALA A 58 -11.71 2.70 14.69
N GLU A 59 -10.38 2.82 14.76
CA GLU A 59 -9.71 4.09 15.00
C GLU A 59 -10.04 5.11 13.91
N ARG A 60 -9.99 4.72 12.63
CA ARG A 60 -10.38 5.59 11.52
C ARG A 60 -11.83 6.03 11.61
N HIS A 61 -12.75 5.13 11.95
CA HIS A 61 -14.18 5.43 12.01
C HIS A 61 -14.52 6.36 13.19
N PHE A 62 -14.03 6.05 14.39
CA PHE A 62 -14.33 6.81 15.61
C PHE A 62 -13.54 8.13 15.76
N THR A 63 -12.42 8.30 15.05
CA THR A 63 -11.65 9.56 15.10
C THR A 63 -11.91 10.47 13.89
N MET A 64 -12.72 10.04 12.92
CA MET A 64 -13.01 10.84 11.73
C MET A 64 -13.88 12.06 12.06
N LYS A 65 -13.30 13.25 11.97
CA LYS A 65 -14.03 14.51 12.14
C LYS A 65 -14.48 15.09 10.81
N MET A 66 -15.61 15.80 10.82
CA MET A 66 -16.05 16.58 9.68
C MET A 66 -15.08 17.74 9.43
N ARG A 67 -14.64 17.92 8.18
CA ARG A 67 -13.80 19.03 7.73
C ARG A 67 -14.68 20.27 7.56
N SER A 68 -14.16 21.46 7.85
CA SER A 68 -14.91 22.71 7.67
C SER A 68 -15.32 22.99 6.22
N SER A 69 -14.60 22.41 5.25
CA SER A 69 -14.85 22.58 3.82
C SER A 69 -15.80 21.54 3.22
N GLU A 70 -16.24 20.53 3.98
CA GLU A 70 -17.07 19.44 3.44
C GLU A 70 -18.54 19.59 3.85
N THR A 71 -19.45 19.18 2.96
CA THR A 71 -20.88 19.06 3.30
C THR A 71 -21.13 17.80 4.12
N ALA A 72 -22.26 17.74 4.85
CA ALA A 72 -22.64 16.55 5.61
C ALA A 72 -22.70 15.27 4.74
N LEU A 73 -23.15 15.39 3.49
CA LEU A 73 -23.19 14.26 2.55
C LEU A 73 -21.78 13.78 2.15
N GLN A 74 -20.87 14.73 1.89
CA GLN A 74 -19.47 14.40 1.58
C GLN A 74 -18.77 13.73 2.76
N PHE A 75 -19.05 14.21 3.98
CA PHE A 75 -18.59 13.56 5.20
C PHE A 75 -19.12 12.13 5.32
N PHE A 76 -20.42 11.92 5.10
CA PHE A 76 -21.05 10.59 5.16
C PHE A 76 -20.41 9.61 4.16
N TYR A 77 -20.18 10.02 2.92
CA TYR A 77 -19.51 9.17 1.93
C TYR A 77 -18.05 8.86 2.30
N ARG A 78 -17.32 9.83 2.86
CA ARG A 78 -15.95 9.61 3.33
C ARG A 78 -15.89 8.67 4.53
N LEU A 79 -16.86 8.79 5.45
CA LEU A 79 -17.00 7.92 6.62
C LEU A 79 -17.27 6.48 6.19
N ASN A 80 -18.19 6.27 5.24
CA ASN A 80 -18.48 4.94 4.68
C ASN A 80 -17.32 4.36 3.86
N ALA A 81 -16.58 5.20 3.12
CA ALA A 81 -15.39 4.74 2.38
C ALA A 81 -14.26 4.29 3.30
N ALA A 82 -14.17 4.84 4.52
CA ALA A 82 -13.22 4.39 5.54
C ALA A 82 -13.68 3.13 6.28
N ALA A 83 -14.94 2.74 6.09
CA ALA A 83 -15.60 1.58 6.66
C ALA A 83 -15.43 0.30 5.81
N VAL A 84 -14.29 0.13 5.11
CA VAL A 84 -13.97 -1.05 4.28
C VAL A 84 -12.65 -1.71 4.69
#